data_AF-A0A9W9N1B7-F1
#
_entry.id   AF-A0A9W9N1B7-F1
#
_cell.length_a   1.000
_cell.length_b   1.000
_cell.length_c   1.000
_cell.angle_alpha   90.00
_cell.angle_beta   90.00
_cell.angle_gamma   90.00
#
_symmetry.space_group_name_H-M   'P 1'
#
loop_
_entity.id
_entity.type
_entity.pdbx_description
1 polymer ?
#
loop_
_entity_poly.entity_id
_entity_poly.type
_entity_poly.pdbx_seq_one_letter_code
_entity_poly.pdbx_strand_id
1 'polypeptide(L)'
;MAARMVPGATLVTAGFLGAATARLDPQLRQFLWQKNISLKAFRLSDCLGKRDLPQLTALFEWLGGLFARGILKAPALEYVHWKQGSEKWLQDAIWKQEQGSVGQRKTILVFEE
;
A
#
# COMPACT_ATOMS: atom_id res chain seq x y z
N MET A 1 -8.77 15.66 -3.72
CA MET A 1 -7.31 15.35 -3.84
C MET A 1 -6.67 16.06 -5.03
N ALA A 2 -7.21 15.93 -6.24
CA ALA A 2 -6.71 16.64 -7.44
C ALA A 2 -6.67 18.18 -7.30
N ALA A 3 -7.61 18.77 -6.56
CA ALA A 3 -7.62 20.20 -6.27
C ALA A 3 -6.32 20.70 -5.58
N ARG A 4 -5.65 19.86 -4.79
CA ARG A 4 -4.43 20.19 -4.05
C ARG A 4 -3.14 19.99 -4.85
N MET A 5 -3.23 19.44 -6.06
CA MET A 5 -2.05 19.17 -6.89
C MET A 5 -1.58 20.43 -7.62
N VAL A 6 -0.26 20.51 -7.84
CA VAL A 6 0.35 21.54 -8.69
C VAL A 6 0.12 21.20 -10.18
N PRO A 7 0.13 22.20 -11.08
CA PRO A 7 0.05 21.94 -12.52
C PRO A 7 1.17 21.01 -13.01
N GLY A 8 0.85 20.12 -13.95
CA GLY A 8 1.78 19.13 -14.51
C GLY A 8 2.08 17.93 -13.60
N ALA A 9 1.50 17.87 -12.39
CA ALA A 9 1.76 16.78 -11.46
C ALA A 9 1.26 15.42 -11.96
N THR A 10 1.85 14.34 -11.44
CA THR A 10 1.35 12.97 -11.63
C THR A 10 0.70 12.46 -10.35
N LEU A 11 -0.55 12.04 -10.44
CA LEU A 11 -1.22 11.30 -9.37
C LEU A 11 -1.01 9.80 -9.61
N VAL A 12 -0.29 9.15 -8.69
CA VAL A 12 -0.10 7.70 -8.70
C VAL A 12 -1.11 7.05 -7.76
N THR A 13 -1.87 6.08 -8.26
CA THR A 13 -2.84 5.31 -7.47
C THR A 13 -2.30 3.91 -7.19
N ALA A 14 -2.05 3.58 -5.92
CA ALA A 14 -1.59 2.27 -5.47
C ALA A 14 -2.73 1.55 -4.74
N GLY A 15 -3.85 1.36 -5.44
CA GLY A 15 -5.13 0.94 -4.86
C GLY A 15 -5.93 2.10 -4.27
N PHE A 16 -7.18 1.82 -3.88
CA PHE A 16 -8.05 2.76 -3.19
C PHE A 16 -8.33 2.20 -1.79
N LEU A 17 -7.90 2.94 -0.76
CA LEU A 17 -8.25 2.62 0.62
C LEU A 17 -9.62 3.24 0.92
N GLY A 18 -10.67 2.42 0.93
CA GLY A 18 -12.05 2.85 1.19
C GLY A 18 -13.08 1.90 0.59
N ALA A 19 -14.33 1.97 1.06
CA ALA A 19 -15.43 1.22 0.47
C ALA A 19 -15.57 1.58 -1.02
N ALA A 20 -15.85 0.57 -1.87
CA ALA A 20 -16.05 0.72 -3.32
C ALA A 20 -17.15 1.73 -3.72
N THR A 21 -17.87 2.29 -2.74
CA THR A 21 -18.96 3.25 -2.87
C THR A 21 -18.54 4.72 -2.75
N ALA A 22 -17.25 5.02 -2.53
CA ALA A 22 -16.77 6.40 -2.47
C ALA A 22 -17.05 7.11 -3.81
N ARG A 23 -17.95 8.10 -3.79
CA ARG A 23 -18.31 8.88 -4.99
C ARG A 23 -17.06 9.53 -5.57
N LEU A 24 -16.82 9.30 -6.86
CA LEU A 24 -15.83 10.03 -7.63
C LEU A 24 -16.08 11.53 -7.46
N ASP A 25 -15.04 12.26 -7.05
CA ASP A 25 -15.05 13.71 -6.95
C ASP A 25 -15.54 14.28 -8.30
N PRO A 26 -16.72 14.94 -8.35
CA PRO A 26 -17.32 15.38 -9.61
C PRO A 26 -16.45 16.40 -10.34
N GLN A 27 -15.52 17.06 -9.64
CA GLN A 27 -14.61 18.04 -10.20
C GLN A 27 -13.28 17.42 -10.66
N LEU A 28 -13.06 16.12 -10.48
CA LEU A 28 -11.80 15.46 -10.84
C LEU A 28 -11.43 15.73 -12.31
N ARG A 29 -12.37 15.51 -13.24
CA ARG A 29 -12.11 15.73 -14.68
C ARG A 29 -11.70 17.17 -14.98
N GLN A 30 -12.36 18.14 -14.34
CA GLN A 30 -12.03 19.55 -14.49
C GLN A 30 -10.61 19.84 -14.01
N PHE A 31 -10.23 19.35 -12.83
CA PHE A 31 -8.88 19.56 -12.30
C PHE A 31 -7.80 18.88 -13.14
N LEU A 32 -8.06 17.68 -13.67
CA LEU A 32 -7.11 16.97 -14.53
C LEU A 32 -6.79 17.78 -15.79
N TRP A 33 -7.83 18.33 -16.43
CA TRP A 33 -7.67 19.14 -17.63
C TRP A 33 -7.03 20.50 -17.33
N GLN A 34 -7.59 21.28 -16.39
CA GLN A 34 -7.12 22.64 -16.09
C GLN A 34 -5.66 22.68 -15.61
N LYS A 35 -5.24 21.67 -14.84
CA LYS A 35 -3.90 21.60 -14.27
C LYS A 35 -2.97 20.66 -15.03
N ASN A 36 -3.39 20.09 -16.16
CA ASN A 36 -2.60 19.10 -16.91
C ASN A 36 -2.03 17.98 -16.01
N ILE A 37 -2.87 17.40 -15.15
CA ILE A 37 -2.46 16.36 -14.20
C ILE A 37 -2.52 15.00 -14.91
N SER A 38 -1.46 14.21 -14.79
CA SER A 38 -1.40 12.84 -15.28
C SER A 38 -1.88 11.84 -14.22
N LEU A 39 -2.68 10.84 -14.62
CA LEU A 39 -3.08 9.73 -13.77
C LEU A 39 -2.25 8.49 -14.12
N LYS A 40 -1.63 7.84 -13.13
CA LYS A 40 -0.93 6.56 -13.30
C LYS A 40 -1.38 5.53 -12.28
N ALA A 41 -1.91 4.42 -12.76
CA ALA A 41 -2.16 3.26 -11.91
C ALA A 41 -0.84 2.55 -11.59
N PHE A 42 -0.62 2.21 -10.33
CA PHE A 42 0.50 1.43 -9.86
C PHE A 42 0.00 0.16 -9.20
N ARG A 43 0.49 -0.99 -9.67
CA ARG A 43 0.23 -2.30 -9.09
C ARG A 43 1.55 -2.99 -8.85
N LEU A 44 1.87 -3.24 -7.57
CA LEU A 44 3.17 -3.79 -7.18
C LEU A 44 3.45 -5.12 -7.89
N SER A 45 2.48 -6.04 -7.94
CA SER A 45 2.63 -7.34 -8.63
C SER A 45 3.04 -7.18 -10.09
N ASP A 46 2.41 -6.27 -10.81
CA ASP A 46 2.65 -6.05 -12.24
C ASP A 46 3.99 -5.37 -12.47
N CYS A 47 4.37 -4.46 -11.56
CA CYS A 47 5.67 -3.82 -11.59
C CYS A 47 6.80 -4.83 -11.33
N LEU A 48 6.65 -5.71 -10.34
CA LEU A 48 7.65 -6.74 -10.03
C LEU A 48 7.75 -7.75 -11.17
N GLY A 49 6.63 -8.18 -11.75
CA GLY A 49 6.61 -9.15 -12.85
C GLY A 49 7.23 -8.66 -14.17
N LYS A 50 7.45 -7.35 -14.32
CA LYS A 50 8.13 -6.75 -15.49
C LYS A 50 9.65 -6.68 -15.36
N ARG A 51 10.20 -7.08 -14.21
CA ARG A 51 11.64 -6.99 -13.92
C ARG A 51 12.28 -8.36 -14.00
N ASP A 52 13.53 -8.38 -14.44
CA ASP A 52 14.34 -9.58 -14.37
C ASP A 52 14.88 -9.82 -12.95
N LEU A 53 15.41 -11.02 -12.71
CA LEU A 53 15.93 -11.39 -11.39
C LEU A 53 17.04 -10.44 -10.91
N PRO A 54 18.04 -10.03 -11.73
CA PRO A 54 19.05 -9.05 -11.31
C PRO A 54 18.46 -7.71 -10.86
N GLN A 55 17.46 -7.18 -11.57
CA GLN A 55 16.79 -5.93 -11.20
C GLN A 55 16.03 -6.06 -9.88
N LEU A 56 15.38 -7.21 -9.64
CA LEU A 56 14.69 -7.48 -8.39
C LEU A 56 15.68 -7.58 -7.23
N THR A 57 16.79 -8.31 -7.40
CA THR A 57 17.86 -8.42 -6.40
C THR A 57 18.41 -7.04 -6.04
N ALA A 58 18.79 -6.24 -7.04
CA ALA A 58 19.32 -4.90 -6.81
C ALA A 58 18.32 -3.99 -6.07
N LEU A 59 17.02 -4.10 -6.37
CA LEU A 59 15.97 -3.36 -5.67
C LEU A 59 15.89 -3.76 -4.18
N PHE A 60 15.88 -5.07 -3.88
CA PHE A 60 15.81 -5.54 -2.50
C PHE A 60 17.07 -5.26 -1.70
N GLU A 61 18.25 -5.38 -2.32
CA GLU A 61 19.53 -5.01 -1.70
C GLU A 61 19.57 -3.51 -1.37
N TRP A 62 19.08 -2.67 -2.29
CA TRP A 62 18.99 -1.23 -2.04
C TRP A 62 18.06 -0.91 -0.87
N LEU A 63 16.87 -1.52 -0.82
CA LEU A 63 15.94 -1.37 0.32
C LEU A 63 16.55 -1.88 1.62
N GLY A 64 17.22 -3.02 1.60
CA GLY A 64 17.92 -3.60 2.75
C GLY A 64 19.03 -2.68 3.26
N GLY A 65 19.80 -2.07 2.37
CA GLY A 65 20.82 -1.08 2.71
C GLY A 65 20.23 0.20 3.34
N LEU A 66 19.06 0.66 2.88
CA LEU A 66 18.35 1.77 3.53
C LEU A 66 17.86 1.40 4.94
N PHE A 67 17.37 0.17 5.13
CA PHE A 67 16.92 -0.33 6.42
C PHE A 67 18.09 -0.49 7.41
N ALA A 68 19.18 -1.13 6.99
CA ALA A 68 20.38 -1.34 7.80
C ALA A 68 21.00 -0.02 8.28
N ARG A 69 20.91 1.05 7.47
CA ARG A 69 21.36 2.40 7.83
C ARG A 69 20.36 3.19 8.69
N GLY A 70 19.20 2.63 9.00
CA GLY A 70 18.14 3.30 9.76
C GLY A 70 17.42 4.43 9.01
N ILE A 71 17.65 4.58 7.69
CA ILE A 71 16.98 5.56 6.84
C ILE A 71 15.55 5.12 6.59
N LEU A 72 15.37 3.83 6.27
CA LEU A 72 14.05 3.21 6.15
C LEU A 72 13.68 2.57 7.48
N LYS A 73 12.51 2.94 8.03
CA LYS A 73 11.97 2.35 9.26
C LYS A 73 10.83 1.41 8.92
N ALA A 74 10.80 0.25 9.58
CA ALA A 74 9.63 -0.61 9.52
C ALA A 74 8.41 0.13 10.11
N PRO A 75 7.21 -0.04 9.56
CA PRO A 75 5.99 0.48 10.17
C PRO A 75 5.76 -0.20 11.53
N ALA A 76 4.93 0.41 12.38
CA ALA A 76 4.50 -0.24 13.61
C ALA A 76 3.74 -1.54 13.28
N LEU A 77 4.10 -2.63 13.97
CA LEU A 77 3.58 -3.97 13.70
C LEU A 77 2.63 -4.43 14.82
N GLU A 78 1.65 -5.26 14.45
CA GLU A 78 0.81 -6.04 15.36
C GLU A 78 1.02 -7.51 15.02
N TYR A 79 1.59 -8.29 15.94
CA TYR A 79 1.83 -9.71 15.72
C TYR A 79 0.63 -10.51 16.18
N VAL A 80 0.09 -11.33 15.29
CA VAL A 80 -1.00 -12.26 15.57
C VAL A 80 -0.43 -13.66 15.47
N HIS A 81 -0.24 -14.27 16.63
CA HIS A 81 0.29 -15.62 16.75
C HIS A 81 -0.81 -16.62 16.44
N TRP A 82 -0.57 -17.50 15.48
CA TRP A 82 -1.51 -18.49 15.04
C TRP A 82 -1.01 -19.90 15.40
N LYS A 83 -1.91 -20.65 16.03
CA LYS A 83 -1.79 -22.08 16.32
C LYS A 83 -2.99 -22.80 15.74
N GLN A 84 -2.81 -24.08 15.42
CA GLN A 84 -3.91 -24.95 15.00
C GLN A 84 -5.06 -24.90 16.02
N GLY A 85 -6.30 -24.69 15.56
CA GLY A 85 -7.47 -24.48 16.43
C GLY A 85 -7.78 -23.02 16.79
N SER A 86 -6.99 -22.06 16.30
CA SER A 86 -7.19 -20.62 16.51
C SER A 86 -7.77 -19.90 15.28
N GLU A 87 -8.46 -20.60 14.39
CA GLU A 87 -8.94 -20.08 13.10
C GLU A 87 -9.88 -18.88 13.28
N LYS A 88 -10.71 -18.90 14.33
CA LYS A 88 -11.62 -17.79 14.63
C LYS A 88 -10.86 -16.50 14.97
N TRP A 89 -9.80 -16.59 15.77
CA TRP A 89 -8.95 -15.45 16.11
C TRP A 89 -8.24 -14.86 14.90
N LEU A 90 -7.82 -15.73 13.96
CA LEU A 90 -7.23 -15.30 12.70
C LEU A 90 -8.25 -14.54 11.84
N GLN A 91 -9.46 -15.07 11.72
CA GLN A 91 -10.56 -14.43 10.98
C GLN A 91 -10.91 -13.07 11.58
N ASP A 92 -11.03 -12.99 12.91
CA ASP A 92 -11.32 -11.74 13.61
C ASP A 92 -10.22 -10.69 13.39
N ALA A 93 -8.94 -11.10 13.38
CA ALA A 93 -7.82 -10.21 13.11
C ALA A 93 -7.83 -9.67 11.67
N ILE A 94 -8.14 -10.52 10.68
CA ILE A 94 -8.28 -10.10 9.27
C ILE A 94 -9.43 -9.11 9.13
N TRP A 95 -10.59 -9.44 9.71
CA TRP A 95 -11.79 -8.61 9.64
C TRP A 95 -11.56 -7.24 10.29
N LYS A 96 -10.91 -7.20 11.45
CA LYS A 96 -10.51 -5.96 12.12
C LYS A 96 -9.61 -5.11 11.22
N GLN A 97 -8.71 -5.72 10.45
CA GLN A 97 -7.79 -5.01 9.56
C GLN A 97 -8.51 -4.46 8.31
N GLU A 98 -9.53 -5.14 7.80
CA GLU A 98 -10.36 -4.66 6.68
C GLU A 98 -11.21 -3.46 7.08
N GLN A 99 -11.71 -3.43 8.31
CA GLN A 99 -12.48 -2.32 8.87
C GLN A 99 -11.60 -1.19 9.43
N GLY A 100 -10.29 -1.38 9.45
CA GLY A 100 -9.33 -0.47 10.03
C GLY A 100 -9.28 0.89 9.32
N SER A 101 -9.04 1.95 10.10
CA SER A 101 -8.72 3.27 9.56
C SER A 101 -7.32 3.33 8.96
N VAL A 102 -7.06 4.35 8.13
CA VAL A 102 -5.69 4.62 7.66
C VAL A 102 -4.78 4.90 8.86
N GLY A 103 -3.59 4.29 8.88
CA GLY A 103 -2.59 4.47 9.95
C GLY A 103 -2.58 3.40 11.04
N GLN A 104 -3.39 2.34 10.92
CA GLN A 104 -3.31 1.17 11.79
C GLN A 104 -1.94 0.47 11.68
N ARG A 105 -1.57 -0.26 12.73
CA ARG A 105 -0.37 -1.10 12.72
C ARG A 105 -0.51 -2.19 11.65
N LYS A 106 0.61 -2.53 11.02
CA LYS A 106 0.63 -3.62 10.04
C LYS A 106 0.54 -4.96 10.77
N THR A 107 -0.53 -5.70 10.52
CA THR A 107 -0.70 -7.06 11.06
C THR A 107 0.28 -8.01 10.40
N ILE A 108 1.02 -8.76 11.22
CA ILE A 108 1.93 -9.84 10.82
C ILE A 108 1.43 -11.13 11.47
N LEU A 109 1.13 -12.14 10.64
CA LEU A 109 0.75 -13.45 11.11
C LEU A 109 2.01 -14.26 11.42
N VAL A 110 2.13 -14.74 12.64
CA VAL A 110 3.25 -15.56 13.10
C VAL A 110 2.74 -16.98 13.28
N PHE A 111 3.26 -17.90 12.48
CA PHE A 111 2.92 -19.32 12.57
C PHE A 111 3.78 -19.95 13.67
N GLU A 112 3.15 -20.44 14.73
CA GLU A 112 3.84 -21.23 15.75
C GLU A 112 3.70 -22.72 15.43
N GLU A 113 4.83 -23.43 15.44
CA GLU A 113 4.89 -24.90 15.33
C GLU A 113 4.23 -25.60 16.52
#